data_AF-A0A2D9XLZ5-F1
#
_entry.id   AF-A0A2D9XLZ5-F1
#
_cell.length_a   1.000
_cell.length_b   1.000
_cell.length_c   1.000
_cell.angle_alpha   90.00
_cell.angle_beta   90.00
_cell.angle_gamma   90.00
#
_symmetry.space_group_name_H-M   'P 1'
#
loop_
_entity.id
_entity.type
_entity.pdbx_description
1 polymer ?
#
loop_
_entity_poly.entity_id
_entity_poly.type
_entity_poly.pdbx_seq_one_letter_code
_entity_poly.pdbx_strand_id
1 'polypeptide(L)'
;MLKALWTLAKALTVLVLFLFLANQEGDVNVNWGEYTLEADLGLFLVAVLFFVLAALVFQSFFNLLFDAPTRLKRFWRERSTKKAMSAMTRSLVLLSAGDYKHAAYMSYRAQKLLPSDYDSSTAAFIEAQAAQRLGQDERTSQKYKDLLENRDAAFLGIRGKMQSELEAGHYEDALRMAYSADEMHPKQPWILKTVYDLETRNRSWEKAYSRIPQLKKLKVLTPAQADRDAKALLVALADMESEKDNENQAISNLKKALKVDAGFTPAVSRLISYELKHGHKRRAKKLIENAWKLTPHPDLVKFWDRLAPENSARKTTARLKWYENLVAHNPKAVDGQLAAAQVAIDDGLWNEARAYLSMAEKLEPSRRVYRLWAELEELSTRNDEAVQAWLRQAANAQPSKKWLCMLTHRTYNDWHILASPHNSFNTIIWDYPNRDILTDHVIEQSKKEGPQDPLLNSF
;
A
#
# COMPACT_ATOMS: atom_id res chain seq x y z
N MET A 1 -26.60 -13.81 51.09
CA MET A 1 -27.16 -13.45 52.41
C MET A 1 -28.50 -12.71 52.29
N LEU A 2 -28.65 -11.67 51.46
CA LEU A 2 -29.94 -10.96 51.30
C LEU A 2 -31.15 -11.86 50.93
N LYS A 3 -30.95 -12.84 50.03
CA LYS A 3 -32.04 -13.75 49.62
C LYS A 3 -32.55 -14.64 50.76
N ALA A 4 -31.68 -15.06 51.68
CA ALA A 4 -32.04 -15.89 52.83
C ALA A 4 -32.77 -15.09 53.92
N LEU A 5 -32.36 -13.84 54.13
CA LEU A 5 -33.03 -12.89 55.03
C LEU A 5 -34.45 -12.57 54.54
N TRP A 6 -34.62 -12.43 53.22
CA TRP A 6 -35.92 -12.16 52.61
C TRP A 6 -36.88 -13.35 52.65
N THR A 7 -36.38 -14.59 52.51
CA THR A 7 -37.20 -15.80 52.70
C THR A 7 -37.62 -15.99 54.16
N LEU A 8 -36.74 -15.70 55.11
CA LEU A 8 -37.07 -15.74 56.54
C LEU A 8 -38.12 -14.70 56.91
N ALA A 9 -37.98 -13.46 56.40
CA ALA A 9 -38.96 -12.41 56.63
C ALA A 9 -40.37 -12.82 56.15
N LYS A 10 -40.47 -13.40 54.95
CA LYS A 10 -41.74 -13.92 54.41
C LYS A 10 -42.33 -15.06 55.25
N ALA A 11 -41.50 -16.02 55.65
CA ALA A 11 -41.94 -17.12 56.49
C ALA A 11 -42.49 -16.61 57.83
N LEU A 12 -41.83 -15.61 58.41
CA LEU A 12 -42.25 -14.98 59.66
C LEU A 12 -43.54 -14.16 59.49
N THR A 13 -43.73 -13.49 58.34
CA THR A 13 -44.99 -12.77 58.06
C THR A 13 -46.15 -13.75 57.91
N VAL A 14 -45.94 -14.87 57.22
CA VAL A 14 -46.96 -15.93 57.06
C VAL A 14 -47.30 -16.56 58.41
N LEU A 15 -46.31 -16.80 59.27
CA LEU A 15 -46.50 -17.35 60.62
C LEU A 15 -47.32 -16.39 61.50
N VAL A 16 -47.00 -15.10 61.50
CA VAL A 16 -47.72 -14.08 62.26
C VAL A 16 -49.15 -13.92 61.75
N LEU A 17 -49.35 -13.92 60.43
CA LEU A 17 -50.67 -13.84 59.81
C LEU A 17 -51.51 -15.08 60.15
N PHE A 18 -50.90 -16.27 60.17
CA PHE A 18 -51.54 -17.52 60.56
C PHE A 18 -52.01 -17.48 62.02
N LEU A 19 -51.14 -17.08 62.95
CA LEU A 19 -51.49 -16.97 64.38
C LEU A 19 -52.58 -15.94 64.64
N PHE A 20 -52.59 -14.84 63.89
CA PHE A 20 -53.64 -13.81 63.99
C PHE A 20 -55.00 -14.31 63.46
N LEU A 21 -55.01 -15.04 62.35
CA LEU A 21 -56.23 -15.58 61.74
C LEU A 21 -56.81 -16.75 62.55
N ALA A 22 -55.97 -17.57 63.19
CA ALA A 22 -56.40 -18.71 64.01
C ALA A 22 -57.07 -18.32 65.33
N ASN A 23 -56.91 -17.07 65.78
CA ASN A 23 -57.43 -16.56 67.05
C ASN A 23 -58.69 -15.68 66.90
N GLN A 24 -59.31 -15.67 65.71
CA GLN A 24 -60.53 -14.89 65.46
C GLN A 24 -61.76 -15.72 65.80
N GLU A 25 -62.57 -15.24 66.74
CA GLU A 25 -63.84 -15.87 67.11
C GLU A 25 -64.94 -15.48 66.10
N GLY A 26 -65.56 -16.49 65.48
CA GLY A 26 -66.69 -16.32 64.56
C GLY A 26 -67.04 -17.64 63.87
N ASP A 27 -68.27 -17.76 63.38
CA ASP A 27 -68.76 -18.96 62.70
C ASP A 27 -69.06 -18.66 61.22
N VAL A 28 -68.65 -19.56 60.33
CA VAL A 28 -68.97 -19.50 58.90
C VAL A 28 -69.96 -20.60 58.59
N ASN A 29 -71.18 -20.21 58.25
CA ASN A 29 -72.21 -21.12 57.78
C ASN A 29 -72.18 -21.19 56.25
N VAL A 30 -71.70 -22.31 55.72
CA VAL A 30 -71.73 -22.61 54.29
C VAL A 30 -72.94 -23.49 54.01
N ASN A 31 -73.96 -22.91 53.39
CA ASN A 31 -75.17 -23.64 53.00
C ASN A 31 -74.99 -24.21 51.60
N TRP A 32 -74.92 -25.54 51.49
CA TRP A 32 -74.88 -26.25 50.22
C TRP A 32 -76.11 -27.17 50.10
N GLY A 33 -77.15 -26.70 49.42
CA GLY A 33 -78.41 -27.45 49.31
C GLY A 33 -79.05 -27.68 50.69
N GLU A 34 -79.28 -28.93 51.08
CA GLU A 34 -79.81 -29.28 52.41
C GLU A 34 -78.72 -29.52 53.47
N TYR A 35 -77.44 -29.38 53.12
CA TYR A 35 -76.33 -29.55 54.05
C TYR A 35 -75.82 -28.19 54.51
N THR A 36 -75.91 -27.93 55.82
CA THR A 36 -75.29 -26.78 56.47
C THR A 36 -74.00 -27.22 57.14
N LEU A 37 -72.87 -26.73 56.65
CA LEU A 37 -71.58 -26.94 57.29
C LEU A 37 -71.29 -25.70 58.16
N GLU A 38 -71.37 -25.89 59.48
CA GLU A 38 -70.90 -24.91 60.46
C GLU A 38 -69.41 -25.16 60.69
N ALA A 39 -68.58 -24.20 60.29
CA ALA A 39 -67.14 -24.25 60.53
C ALA A 39 -66.70 -23.01 61.28
N ASP A 40 -65.79 -23.20 62.23
CA ASP A 40 -65.08 -22.12 62.90
C ASP A 40 -64.34 -21.26 61.85
N LEU A 41 -64.58 -19.94 61.88
CA LEU A 41 -64.00 -18.95 60.97
C LEU A 41 -62.47 -19.04 60.94
N GLY A 42 -61.84 -19.30 62.09
CA GLY A 42 -60.39 -19.48 62.20
C GLY A 42 -59.90 -20.66 61.37
N LEU A 43 -60.62 -21.80 61.43
CA LEU A 43 -60.28 -23.00 60.68
C LEU A 43 -60.46 -22.79 59.16
N PHE A 44 -61.53 -22.10 58.75
CA PHE A 44 -61.77 -21.78 57.34
C PHE A 44 -60.69 -20.87 56.75
N LEU A 45 -60.30 -19.80 57.47
CA LEU A 45 -59.26 -18.88 57.04
C LEU A 45 -57.89 -19.55 56.95
N VAL A 46 -57.58 -20.45 57.88
CA VAL A 46 -56.37 -21.29 57.84
C VAL A 46 -56.37 -22.21 56.61
N ALA A 47 -57.50 -22.86 56.30
CA ALA A 47 -57.62 -23.72 55.13
C ALA A 47 -57.43 -22.94 53.81
N VAL A 48 -58.02 -21.73 53.71
CA VAL A 48 -57.84 -20.84 52.56
C VAL A 48 -56.39 -20.38 52.43
N LEU A 49 -55.75 -19.96 53.52
CA LEU A 49 -54.33 -19.56 53.52
C LEU A 49 -53.44 -20.72 53.09
N PHE A 50 -53.69 -21.93 53.59
CA PHE A 50 -52.97 -23.13 53.18
C PHE A 50 -53.13 -23.39 51.67
N PHE A 51 -54.35 -23.27 51.14
CA PHE A 51 -54.62 -23.49 49.72
C PHE A 51 -53.92 -22.46 48.83
N VAL A 52 -53.92 -21.18 49.24
CA VAL A 52 -53.20 -20.10 48.55
C VAL A 52 -51.69 -20.34 48.58
N LEU A 53 -51.14 -20.74 49.73
CA LEU A 53 -49.71 -21.09 49.84
C LEU A 53 -49.36 -22.29 48.98
N ALA A 54 -50.17 -23.34 49.00
CA ALA A 54 -50.00 -24.53 48.17
C ALA A 54 -50.03 -24.16 46.68
N ALA A 55 -50.98 -23.32 46.24
CA ALA A 55 -51.08 -22.85 44.86
C ALA A 55 -49.84 -22.03 44.43
N LEU A 56 -49.32 -21.15 45.30
CA LEU A 56 -48.09 -20.38 45.03
C LEU A 56 -46.85 -21.28 44.93
N VAL A 57 -46.73 -22.28 45.79
CA VAL A 57 -45.65 -23.28 45.74
C VAL A 57 -45.75 -24.09 44.46
N PHE A 58 -46.95 -24.54 44.10
CA PHE A 58 -47.20 -25.29 42.87
C PHE A 58 -46.87 -24.45 41.63
N GLN A 59 -47.31 -23.20 41.57
CA GLN A 59 -46.96 -22.28 40.49
C GLN A 59 -45.44 -22.04 40.40
N SER A 60 -44.75 -21.89 41.52
CA SER A 60 -43.29 -21.73 41.53
C SER A 60 -42.57 -22.99 41.02
N PHE A 61 -43.06 -24.17 41.40
CA PHE A 61 -42.54 -25.46 40.92
C PHE A 61 -42.73 -25.62 39.41
N PHE A 62 -43.92 -25.30 38.89
CA PHE A 62 -44.20 -25.33 37.45
C PHE A 62 -43.36 -24.31 36.68
N ASN A 63 -43.23 -23.07 37.18
CA ASN A 63 -42.36 -22.06 36.57
C ASN A 63 -40.89 -22.51 36.56
N LEU A 64 -40.40 -23.14 37.64
CA LEU A 64 -39.04 -23.67 37.69
C LEU A 64 -38.87 -24.81 36.68
N LEU A 65 -39.84 -25.71 36.54
CA LEU A 65 -39.78 -26.85 35.63
C LEU A 65 -39.82 -26.41 34.16
N PHE A 66 -40.62 -25.39 33.84
CA PHE A 66 -40.69 -24.81 32.50
C PHE A 66 -39.50 -23.87 32.17
N ASP A 67 -38.95 -23.14 33.15
CA ASP A 67 -37.75 -22.29 32.99
C ASP A 67 -36.42 -23.06 33.11
N ALA A 68 -36.40 -24.21 33.78
CA ALA A 68 -35.19 -25.03 33.94
C ALA A 68 -34.49 -25.34 32.61
N PRO A 69 -35.18 -25.78 31.53
CA PRO A 69 -34.52 -26.05 30.26
C PRO A 69 -33.89 -24.79 29.64
N THR A 70 -34.49 -23.61 29.80
CA THR A 70 -33.93 -22.36 29.24
C THR A 70 -32.71 -21.90 30.03
N ARG A 71 -32.73 -22.02 31.37
CA ARG A 71 -31.58 -21.72 32.25
C ARG A 71 -30.42 -22.68 32.03
N LEU A 72 -30.72 -23.97 31.86
CA LEU A 72 -29.71 -24.99 31.60
C LEU A 72 -29.07 -24.77 30.22
N LYS A 73 -29.88 -24.55 29.17
CA LYS A 73 -29.39 -24.21 27.83
C LYS A 73 -28.50 -22.97 27.84
N ARG A 74 -28.89 -21.93 28.60
CA ARG A 74 -28.07 -20.72 28.80
C ARG A 74 -26.74 -21.02 29.49
N PHE A 75 -26.73 -21.82 30.55
CA PHE A 75 -25.50 -22.18 31.26
C PHE A 75 -24.52 -22.98 30.35
N TRP A 76 -25.02 -23.98 29.62
CA TRP A 76 -24.21 -24.74 28.67
C TRP A 76 -23.67 -23.85 27.55
N ARG A 77 -24.50 -22.93 27.05
CA ARG A 77 -24.11 -21.94 26.03
C ARG A 77 -22.99 -21.03 26.53
N GLU A 78 -23.15 -20.40 27.70
CA GLU A 78 -22.11 -19.56 28.30
C GLU A 78 -20.80 -20.32 28.51
N ARG A 79 -20.88 -21.58 28.95
CA ARG A 79 -19.71 -22.44 29.10
C ARG A 79 -19.06 -22.79 27.76
N SER A 80 -19.84 -23.05 26.72
CA SER A 80 -19.35 -23.33 25.37
C SER A 80 -18.65 -22.11 24.78
N THR A 81 -19.27 -20.92 24.87
CA THR A 81 -18.70 -19.66 24.40
C THR A 81 -17.38 -19.35 25.11
N LYS A 82 -17.30 -19.51 26.44
CA LYS A 82 -16.02 -19.33 27.18
C LYS A 82 -14.92 -20.28 26.69
N LYS A 83 -15.26 -21.55 26.43
CA LYS A 83 -14.30 -22.52 25.89
C LYS A 83 -13.88 -22.16 24.45
N ALA A 84 -14.82 -21.71 23.62
CA ALA A 84 -14.55 -21.28 22.25
C ALA A 84 -13.60 -20.08 22.22
N MET A 85 -13.89 -19.04 23.01
CA MET A 85 -13.02 -17.86 23.13
C MET A 85 -11.63 -18.23 23.65
N SER A 86 -11.54 -19.10 24.67
CA SER A 86 -10.25 -19.58 25.17
C SER A 86 -9.46 -20.36 24.10
N ALA A 87 -10.14 -21.21 23.32
CA ALA A 87 -9.52 -21.93 22.21
C ALA A 87 -9.04 -20.97 21.11
N MET A 88 -9.82 -19.93 20.81
CA MET A 88 -9.47 -18.89 19.83
C MET A 88 -8.27 -18.03 20.28
N THR A 89 -8.22 -17.64 21.56
CA THR A 89 -7.05 -16.94 22.11
C THR A 89 -5.81 -17.83 22.05
N ARG A 90 -5.94 -19.12 22.39
CA ARG A 90 -4.83 -20.08 22.27
C ARG A 90 -4.39 -20.28 20.83
N SER A 91 -5.31 -20.35 19.87
CA SER A 91 -4.93 -20.46 18.45
C SER A 91 -4.15 -19.25 17.98
N LEU A 92 -4.50 -18.04 18.44
CA LEU A 92 -3.74 -16.83 18.11
C LEU A 92 -2.32 -16.87 18.71
N VAL A 93 -2.18 -17.28 19.98
CA VAL A 93 -0.87 -17.43 20.62
C VAL A 93 0.00 -18.45 19.89
N LEU A 94 -0.58 -19.60 19.51
CA LEU A 94 0.12 -20.65 18.77
C LEU A 94 0.52 -20.20 17.36
N LEU A 95 -0.37 -19.47 16.67
CA LEU A 95 -0.09 -18.89 15.35
C LEU A 95 1.12 -17.96 15.43
N SER A 96 1.15 -17.07 16.42
CA SER A 96 2.27 -16.15 16.65
C SER A 96 3.54 -16.86 17.09
N ALA A 97 3.43 -18.00 17.79
CA ALA A 97 4.56 -18.82 18.19
C ALA A 97 5.12 -19.71 17.06
N GLY A 98 4.48 -19.73 15.87
CA GLY A 98 4.88 -20.56 14.74
C GLY A 98 4.37 -22.01 14.79
N ASP A 99 3.57 -22.37 15.80
CA ASP A 99 2.93 -23.69 15.89
C ASP A 99 1.62 -23.71 15.10
N TYR A 100 1.76 -23.69 13.77
CA TYR A 100 0.64 -23.58 12.84
C TYR A 100 -0.32 -24.78 12.91
N LYS A 101 0.19 -25.99 13.18
CA LYS A 101 -0.63 -27.21 13.25
C LYS A 101 -1.60 -27.15 14.44
N HIS A 102 -1.10 -26.80 15.63
CA HIS A 102 -1.97 -26.66 16.80
C HIS A 102 -2.84 -25.39 16.72
N ALA A 103 -2.36 -24.31 16.10
CA ALA A 103 -3.16 -23.13 15.84
C ALA A 103 -4.40 -23.45 14.99
N ALA A 104 -4.22 -24.14 13.87
CA ALA A 104 -5.32 -24.57 13.00
C ALA A 104 -6.31 -25.47 13.75
N TYR A 105 -5.81 -26.43 14.54
CA TYR A 105 -6.66 -27.33 15.33
C TYR A 105 -7.47 -26.58 16.41
N MET A 106 -6.83 -25.70 17.17
CA MET A 106 -7.52 -24.93 18.22
C MET A 106 -8.55 -23.96 17.62
N SER A 107 -8.26 -23.39 16.46
CA SER A 107 -9.20 -22.54 15.75
C SER A 107 -10.41 -23.33 15.22
N TYR A 108 -10.18 -24.49 14.61
CA TYR A 108 -11.26 -25.40 14.20
C TYR A 108 -12.13 -25.80 15.39
N ARG A 109 -11.51 -26.10 16.54
CA ARG A 109 -12.23 -26.39 17.78
C ARG A 109 -13.05 -25.19 18.27
N ALA A 110 -12.53 -23.97 18.15
CA ALA A 110 -13.28 -22.76 18.49
C ALA A 110 -14.54 -22.63 17.61
N GLN A 111 -14.43 -22.85 16.31
CA GLN A 111 -15.58 -22.85 15.38
C GLN A 111 -16.65 -23.88 15.79
N LYS A 112 -16.25 -25.10 16.17
CA LYS A 112 -17.19 -26.15 16.61
C LYS A 112 -17.83 -25.89 17.98
N LEU A 113 -17.19 -25.11 18.84
CA LEU A 113 -17.70 -24.76 20.17
C LEU A 113 -18.55 -23.49 20.18
N LEU A 114 -18.41 -22.63 19.16
CA LEU A 114 -19.25 -21.44 19.03
C LEU A 114 -20.70 -21.86 18.76
N PRO A 115 -21.67 -21.34 19.55
CA PRO A 115 -23.07 -21.52 19.23
C PRO A 115 -23.40 -20.91 17.86
N SER A 116 -24.40 -21.45 17.16
CA SER A 116 -24.72 -21.11 15.76
C SER A 116 -25.10 -19.65 15.51
N ASP A 117 -25.42 -18.90 16.56
CA ASP A 117 -25.75 -17.48 16.51
C ASP A 117 -24.52 -16.56 16.70
N TYR A 118 -23.34 -17.11 16.97
CA TYR A 118 -22.09 -16.35 17.03
C TYR A 118 -21.32 -16.44 15.71
N ASP A 119 -20.66 -15.35 15.36
CA ASP A 119 -19.78 -15.32 14.20
C ASP A 119 -18.51 -16.15 14.43
N SER A 120 -18.29 -17.13 13.56
CA SER A 120 -17.12 -18.01 13.58
C SER A 120 -16.00 -17.56 12.65
N SER A 121 -16.20 -16.44 11.94
CA SER A 121 -15.31 -15.96 10.90
C SER A 121 -13.90 -15.64 11.38
N THR A 122 -13.74 -15.05 12.57
CA THR A 122 -12.40 -14.76 13.09
C THR A 122 -11.60 -16.04 13.36
N ALA A 123 -12.27 -17.10 13.80
CA ALA A 123 -11.63 -18.40 13.94
C ALA A 123 -11.33 -18.99 12.54
N ALA A 124 -12.26 -18.96 11.60
CA ALA A 124 -12.01 -19.40 10.24
C ALA A 124 -10.81 -18.68 9.58
N PHE A 125 -10.63 -17.38 9.84
CA PHE A 125 -9.47 -16.61 9.39
C PHE A 125 -8.15 -17.08 10.03
N ILE A 126 -8.12 -17.32 11.34
CA ILE A 126 -6.94 -17.88 12.02
C ILE A 126 -6.60 -19.27 11.45
N GLU A 127 -7.62 -20.09 11.15
CA GLU A 127 -7.43 -21.39 10.53
C GLU A 127 -6.85 -21.26 9.12
N ALA A 128 -7.35 -20.32 8.31
CA ALA A 128 -6.84 -20.03 6.96
C ALA A 128 -5.37 -19.61 7.01
N GLN A 129 -5.01 -18.68 7.91
CA GLN A 129 -3.63 -18.23 8.08
C GLN A 129 -2.69 -19.36 8.50
N ALA A 130 -3.13 -20.21 9.44
CA ALA A 130 -2.35 -21.37 9.85
C ALA A 130 -2.20 -22.39 8.71
N ALA A 131 -3.26 -22.65 7.94
CA ALA A 131 -3.24 -23.54 6.79
C ALA A 131 -2.29 -23.02 5.69
N GLN A 132 -2.28 -21.71 5.42
CA GLN A 132 -1.37 -21.07 4.46
C GLN A 132 0.09 -21.28 4.87
N ARG A 133 0.42 -21.07 6.15
CA ARG A 133 1.79 -21.29 6.67
C ARG A 133 2.22 -22.75 6.66
N LEU A 134 1.27 -23.69 6.61
CA LEU A 134 1.52 -25.12 6.46
C LEU A 134 1.57 -25.58 4.99
N GLY A 135 1.36 -24.69 4.01
CA GLY A 135 1.29 -25.04 2.59
C GLY A 135 0.04 -25.84 2.20
N GLN A 136 -1.06 -25.68 2.94
CA GLN A 136 -2.34 -26.36 2.68
C GLN A 136 -3.25 -25.51 1.78
N ASP A 137 -2.84 -25.27 0.54
CA ASP A 137 -3.46 -24.28 -0.36
C ASP A 137 -4.95 -24.49 -0.61
N GLU A 138 -5.39 -25.75 -0.76
CA GLU A 138 -6.82 -26.09 -0.94
C GLU A 138 -7.65 -25.69 0.29
N ARG A 139 -7.14 -26.00 1.48
CA ARG A 139 -7.81 -25.65 2.75
C ARG A 139 -7.81 -24.14 2.97
N THR A 140 -6.72 -23.45 2.66
CA THR A 140 -6.60 -21.99 2.71
C THR A 140 -7.64 -21.33 1.80
N SER A 141 -7.71 -21.79 0.54
CA SER A 141 -8.64 -21.28 -0.46
C SER A 141 -10.09 -21.47 -0.06
N GLN A 142 -10.45 -22.66 0.45
CA GLN A 142 -11.80 -22.93 0.94
C GLN A 142 -12.16 -22.02 2.11
N LYS A 143 -11.26 -21.86 3.09
CA LYS A 143 -11.53 -21.01 4.27
C LYS A 143 -11.67 -19.53 3.93
N TYR A 144 -10.86 -19.00 3.01
CA TYR A 144 -11.06 -17.64 2.53
C TYR A 144 -12.35 -17.49 1.74
N LYS A 145 -12.76 -18.50 0.97
CA LYS A 145 -14.05 -18.50 0.28
C LYS A 145 -15.22 -18.46 1.27
N ASP A 146 -15.19 -19.30 2.31
CA ASP A 146 -16.22 -19.30 3.36
C ASP A 146 -16.33 -17.92 4.03
N LEU A 147 -15.21 -17.21 4.21
CA LEU A 147 -15.19 -15.85 4.76
C LEU A 147 -15.83 -14.82 3.83
N LEU A 148 -15.73 -15.00 2.51
CA LEU A 148 -16.36 -14.11 1.53
C LEU A 148 -17.89 -14.21 1.53
N GLU A 149 -18.45 -15.35 1.94
CA GLU A 149 -19.90 -15.58 2.02
C GLU A 149 -20.54 -14.83 3.20
N ASN A 150 -19.76 -14.52 4.25
CA ASN A 150 -20.23 -13.73 5.38
C ASN A 150 -19.90 -12.25 5.18
N ARG A 151 -20.94 -11.41 5.07
CA ARG A 151 -20.81 -9.96 4.86
C ARG A 151 -19.90 -9.26 5.88
N ASP A 152 -19.94 -9.68 7.15
CA ASP A 152 -19.15 -9.05 8.22
C ASP A 152 -17.67 -9.46 8.18
N ALA A 153 -17.36 -10.56 7.49
CA ALA A 153 -16.01 -11.12 7.40
C ALA A 153 -15.41 -11.12 5.99
N ALA A 154 -16.19 -10.74 4.98
CA ALA A 154 -15.78 -10.75 3.58
C ALA A 154 -14.47 -9.97 3.38
N PHE A 155 -14.28 -8.90 4.13
CA PHE A 155 -13.05 -8.12 4.10
C PHE A 155 -11.79 -8.91 4.52
N LEU A 156 -11.90 -9.75 5.56
CA LEU A 156 -10.81 -10.62 5.99
C LEU A 156 -10.49 -11.67 4.92
N GLY A 157 -11.54 -12.20 4.28
CA GLY A 157 -11.42 -13.11 3.13
C GLY A 157 -10.70 -12.46 1.96
N ILE A 158 -11.09 -11.25 1.57
CA ILE A 158 -10.46 -10.49 0.49
C ILE A 158 -8.98 -10.23 0.79
N ARG A 159 -8.65 -9.73 1.99
CA ARG A 159 -7.26 -9.42 2.35
C ARG A 159 -6.38 -10.67 2.30
N GLY A 160 -6.84 -11.76 2.90
CA GLY A 160 -6.08 -13.01 2.93
C GLY A 160 -5.88 -13.62 1.54
N LYS A 161 -6.95 -13.67 0.74
CA LYS A 161 -6.86 -14.18 -0.64
C LYS A 161 -5.97 -13.30 -1.52
N MET A 162 -6.10 -11.98 -1.43
CA MET A 162 -5.26 -11.03 -2.17
C MET A 162 -3.77 -11.22 -1.84
N GLN A 163 -3.43 -11.42 -0.56
CA GLN A 163 -2.06 -11.69 -0.15
C GLN A 163 -1.54 -13.02 -0.73
N SER A 164 -2.38 -14.06 -0.76
CA SER A 164 -2.03 -15.33 -1.40
C SER A 164 -1.75 -15.16 -2.89
N GLU A 165 -2.56 -14.39 -3.63
CA GLU A 165 -2.33 -14.11 -5.06
C GLU A 165 -1.07 -13.28 -5.29
N LEU A 166 -0.77 -12.33 -4.39
CA LEU A 166 0.47 -11.54 -4.43
C LEU A 166 1.72 -12.42 -4.27
N GLU A 167 1.68 -13.37 -3.33
CA GLU A 167 2.74 -14.35 -3.08
C GLU A 167 2.90 -15.32 -4.26
N ALA A 168 1.80 -15.72 -4.89
CA ALA A 168 1.80 -16.54 -6.10
C ALA A 168 2.22 -15.76 -7.38
N GLY A 169 2.28 -14.43 -7.32
CA GLY A 169 2.61 -13.57 -8.46
C GLY A 169 1.44 -13.28 -9.40
N HIS A 170 0.20 -13.64 -9.03
CA HIS A 170 -1.02 -13.37 -9.79
C HIS A 170 -1.53 -11.94 -9.52
N TYR A 171 -0.80 -10.93 -10.01
CA TYR A 171 -1.09 -9.52 -9.73
C TYR A 171 -2.44 -9.03 -10.27
N GLU A 172 -2.94 -9.61 -11.37
CA GLU A 172 -4.26 -9.25 -11.92
C GLU A 172 -5.38 -9.69 -10.98
N ASP A 173 -5.28 -10.88 -10.41
CA ASP A 173 -6.25 -11.45 -9.48
C ASP A 173 -6.23 -10.69 -8.16
N ALA A 174 -5.03 -10.36 -7.67
CA ALA A 174 -4.85 -9.46 -6.54
C ALA A 174 -5.49 -8.09 -6.78
N LEU A 175 -5.37 -7.53 -7.99
CA LEU A 175 -5.99 -6.24 -8.35
C LEU A 175 -7.52 -6.32 -8.34
N ARG A 176 -8.12 -7.42 -8.84
CA ARG A 176 -9.58 -7.62 -8.76
C ARG A 176 -10.06 -7.63 -7.31
N MET A 177 -9.32 -8.31 -6.43
CA MET A 177 -9.63 -8.35 -4.99
C MET A 177 -9.46 -6.98 -4.32
N ALA A 178 -8.43 -6.22 -4.71
CA ALA A 178 -8.23 -4.86 -4.21
C ALA A 178 -9.36 -3.92 -4.61
N TYR A 179 -9.93 -4.06 -5.82
CA TYR A 179 -11.15 -3.31 -6.20
C TYR A 179 -12.36 -3.69 -5.33
N SER A 180 -12.57 -4.98 -5.08
CA SER A 180 -13.64 -5.41 -4.17
C SER A 180 -13.44 -4.85 -2.75
N ALA A 181 -12.19 -4.74 -2.28
CA ALA A 181 -11.87 -4.09 -1.00
C ALA A 181 -12.22 -2.59 -0.99
N ASP A 182 -11.92 -1.86 -2.07
CA ASP A 182 -12.24 -0.43 -2.23
C ASP A 182 -13.76 -0.19 -2.33
N GLU A 183 -14.50 -1.10 -2.96
CA GLU A 183 -15.97 -1.08 -2.99
C GLU A 183 -16.60 -1.29 -1.61
N MET A 184 -16.07 -2.22 -0.81
CA MET A 184 -16.59 -2.51 0.53
C MET A 184 -16.27 -1.39 1.53
N HIS A 185 -15.04 -0.88 1.50
CA HIS A 185 -14.55 0.13 2.45
C HIS A 185 -13.88 1.30 1.71
N PRO A 186 -14.68 2.14 1.03
CA PRO A 186 -14.14 3.22 0.21
C PRO A 186 -13.41 4.25 1.06
N LYS A 187 -12.42 4.91 0.43
CA LYS A 187 -11.63 6.01 1.02
C LYS A 187 -10.67 5.60 2.16
N GLN A 188 -10.44 4.30 2.36
CA GLN A 188 -9.41 3.84 3.29
C GLN A 188 -8.01 4.04 2.68
N PRO A 189 -7.10 4.80 3.32
CA PRO A 189 -5.79 5.16 2.76
C PRO A 189 -4.96 3.96 2.29
N TRP A 190 -4.90 2.89 3.10
CA TRP A 190 -4.10 1.71 2.77
C TRP A 190 -4.69 0.88 1.63
N ILE A 191 -6.03 0.82 1.51
CA ILE A 191 -6.70 0.12 0.40
C ILE A 191 -6.40 0.86 -0.89
N LEU A 192 -6.58 2.19 -0.90
CA LEU A 192 -6.29 3.01 -2.06
C LEU A 192 -4.83 2.95 -2.48
N LYS A 193 -3.90 2.90 -1.51
CA LYS A 193 -2.49 2.68 -1.77
C LYS A 193 -2.23 1.32 -2.43
N THR A 194 -2.84 0.26 -1.91
CA THR A 194 -2.74 -1.10 -2.44
C THR A 194 -3.27 -1.18 -3.86
N VAL A 195 -4.46 -0.61 -4.12
CA VAL A 195 -5.05 -0.54 -5.46
C VAL A 195 -4.12 0.22 -6.42
N TYR A 196 -3.58 1.37 -6.01
CA TYR A 196 -2.65 2.14 -6.83
C TYR A 196 -1.36 1.38 -7.16
N ASP A 197 -0.78 0.70 -6.17
CA ASP A 197 0.45 -0.08 -6.37
C ASP A 197 0.20 -1.29 -7.28
N LEU A 198 -0.98 -1.93 -7.18
CA LEU A 198 -1.39 -2.99 -8.08
C LEU A 198 -1.73 -2.48 -9.48
N GLU A 199 -2.37 -1.32 -9.62
CA GLU A 199 -2.65 -0.69 -10.92
C GLU A 199 -1.35 -0.37 -11.66
N THR A 200 -0.37 0.20 -10.96
CA THR A 200 0.94 0.50 -11.56
C THR A 200 1.73 -0.78 -11.90
N ARG A 201 1.65 -1.82 -11.06
CA ARG A 201 2.30 -3.12 -11.34
C ARG A 201 1.68 -3.83 -12.55
N ASN A 202 0.36 -3.81 -12.67
CA ASN A 202 -0.40 -4.37 -13.79
C ASN A 202 -0.44 -3.46 -15.02
N ARG A 203 0.36 -2.39 -15.07
CA ARG A 203 0.43 -1.44 -16.20
C ARG A 203 -0.92 -0.79 -16.56
N SER A 204 -1.84 -0.71 -15.60
CA SER A 204 -3.11 -0.01 -15.71
C SER A 204 -2.92 1.50 -15.54
N TRP A 205 -2.11 2.10 -16.42
CA TRP A 205 -1.61 3.48 -16.29
C TRP A 205 -2.71 4.54 -16.21
N GLU A 206 -3.76 4.37 -17.00
CA GLU A 206 -4.88 5.31 -17.03
C GLU A 206 -5.62 5.35 -15.69
N LYS A 207 -5.88 4.18 -15.11
CA LYS A 207 -6.52 4.06 -13.80
C LYS A 207 -5.64 4.63 -12.70
N ALA A 208 -4.35 4.26 -12.68
CA ALA A 208 -3.37 4.79 -11.73
C ALA A 208 -3.28 6.33 -11.80
N TYR A 209 -3.23 6.90 -13.01
CA TYR A 209 -3.20 8.35 -13.21
C TYR A 209 -4.47 9.04 -12.71
N SER A 210 -5.65 8.47 -13.02
CA SER A 210 -6.94 9.04 -12.57
C SER A 210 -7.10 9.03 -11.04
N ARG A 211 -6.36 8.17 -10.34
CA ARG A 211 -6.42 8.03 -8.87
C ARG A 211 -5.55 9.04 -8.11
N ILE A 212 -4.54 9.62 -8.76
CA ILE A 212 -3.59 10.57 -8.13
C ILE A 212 -4.29 11.70 -7.35
N PRO A 213 -5.32 12.40 -7.88
CA PRO A 213 -6.00 13.48 -7.15
C PRO A 213 -6.62 13.00 -5.83
N GLN A 214 -7.20 11.79 -5.82
CA GLN A 214 -7.78 11.19 -4.62
C GLN A 214 -6.69 10.83 -3.60
N LEU A 215 -5.59 10.24 -4.04
CA LEU A 215 -4.44 9.89 -3.19
C LEU A 215 -3.81 11.13 -2.56
N LYS A 216 -3.67 12.21 -3.34
CA LYS A 216 -3.18 13.52 -2.88
C LYS A 216 -4.14 14.13 -1.84
N LYS A 217 -5.46 14.09 -2.09
CA LYS A 217 -6.49 14.60 -1.18
C LYS A 217 -6.50 13.87 0.17
N LEU A 218 -6.32 12.55 0.15
CA LEU A 218 -6.29 11.70 1.35
C LEU A 218 -4.90 11.60 2.00
N LYS A 219 -3.92 12.38 1.51
CA LYS A 219 -2.53 12.39 1.99
C LYS A 219 -1.83 11.02 1.95
N VAL A 220 -2.29 10.13 1.07
CA VAL A 220 -1.60 8.86 0.78
C VAL A 220 -0.31 9.13 0.01
N LEU A 221 -0.33 10.13 -0.87
CA LEU A 221 0.85 10.64 -1.57
C LEU A 221 1.06 12.11 -1.19
N THR A 222 2.33 12.48 -0.98
CA THR A 222 2.68 13.90 -0.84
C THR A 222 2.48 14.62 -2.18
N PRO A 223 2.28 15.96 -2.19
CA PRO A 223 2.16 16.72 -3.43
C PRO A 223 3.34 16.48 -4.40
N ALA A 224 4.56 16.44 -3.88
CA ALA A 224 5.76 16.20 -4.68
C ALA A 224 5.78 14.79 -5.29
N GLN A 225 5.38 13.76 -4.51
CA GLN A 225 5.31 12.39 -5.01
C GLN A 225 4.19 12.23 -6.04
N ALA A 226 3.02 12.82 -5.79
CA ALA A 226 1.91 12.83 -6.74
C ALA A 226 2.31 13.45 -8.08
N ASP A 227 3.02 14.59 -8.07
CA ASP A 227 3.45 15.26 -9.30
C ASP A 227 4.57 14.47 -10.00
N ARG A 228 5.48 13.84 -9.23
CA ARG A 228 6.53 12.93 -9.75
C ARG A 228 5.93 11.69 -10.42
N ASP A 229 4.91 11.10 -9.83
CA ASP A 229 4.21 9.93 -10.38
C ASP A 229 3.35 10.31 -11.58
N ALA A 230 2.66 11.46 -11.53
CA ALA A 230 1.82 11.95 -12.61
C ALA A 230 2.62 12.13 -13.91
N LYS A 231 3.78 12.80 -13.86
CA LYS A 231 4.62 12.99 -15.07
C LYS A 231 5.17 11.67 -15.61
N ALA A 232 5.53 10.72 -14.74
CA ALA A 232 5.98 9.39 -15.15
C ALA A 232 4.86 8.59 -15.82
N LEU A 233 3.66 8.54 -15.21
CA LEU A 233 2.49 7.86 -15.76
C LEU A 233 2.04 8.45 -17.09
N LEU A 234 2.10 9.78 -17.26
CA LEU A 234 1.80 10.43 -18.53
C LEU A 234 2.80 10.03 -19.64
N VAL A 235 4.07 9.83 -19.30
CA VAL A 235 5.06 9.28 -20.25
C VAL A 235 4.74 7.83 -20.60
N ALA A 236 4.40 6.99 -19.62
CA ALA A 236 4.00 5.60 -19.90
C ALA A 236 2.71 5.48 -20.72
N LEU A 237 1.73 6.35 -20.47
CA LEU A 237 0.54 6.48 -21.32
C LEU A 237 0.92 6.92 -22.74
N ALA A 238 1.87 7.83 -22.90
CA ALA A 238 2.33 8.21 -24.24
C ALA A 238 3.05 7.06 -24.97
N ASP A 239 3.86 6.28 -24.26
CA ASP A 239 4.52 5.09 -24.83
C ASP A 239 3.48 4.03 -25.24
N MET A 240 2.45 3.79 -24.41
CA MET A 240 1.34 2.87 -24.73
C MET A 240 0.48 3.35 -25.92
N GLU A 241 0.20 4.65 -26.03
CA GLU A 241 -0.51 5.19 -27.20
C GLU A 241 0.35 5.16 -28.47
N SER A 242 1.68 5.28 -28.33
CA SER A 242 2.61 5.08 -29.45
C SER A 242 2.57 3.66 -30.00
N GLU A 243 2.47 2.65 -29.13
CA GLU A 243 2.37 1.24 -29.53
C GLU A 243 1.06 0.95 -30.29
N LYS A 244 0.04 1.79 -30.10
CA LYS A 244 -1.26 1.73 -30.79
C LYS A 244 -1.36 2.65 -32.00
N ASP A 245 -0.25 3.22 -32.45
CA ASP A 245 -0.20 4.22 -33.53
C ASP A 245 -1.06 5.49 -33.29
N ASN A 246 -1.40 5.79 -32.03
CA ASN A 246 -2.17 6.98 -31.64
C ASN A 246 -1.26 8.15 -31.24
N GLU A 247 -0.48 8.64 -32.21
CA GLU A 247 0.55 9.67 -32.03
C GLU A 247 -0.01 10.98 -31.45
N ASN A 248 -1.21 11.40 -31.84
CA ASN A 248 -1.84 12.62 -31.34
C ASN A 248 -2.08 12.56 -29.83
N GLN A 249 -2.58 11.42 -29.33
CA GLN A 249 -2.81 11.22 -27.91
C GLN A 249 -1.50 11.08 -27.15
N ALA A 250 -0.49 10.40 -27.73
CA ALA A 250 0.84 10.32 -27.15
C ALA A 250 1.47 11.71 -26.95
N ILE A 251 1.45 12.56 -27.99
CA ILE A 251 1.92 13.94 -27.92
C ILE A 251 1.13 14.76 -26.88
N SER A 252 -0.18 14.57 -26.80
CA SER A 252 -1.03 15.22 -25.78
C SER A 252 -0.61 14.86 -24.36
N ASN A 253 -0.37 13.57 -24.10
CA ASN A 253 0.09 13.10 -22.79
C ASN A 253 1.50 13.61 -22.43
N LEU A 254 2.43 13.63 -23.39
CA LEU A 254 3.76 14.21 -23.19
C LEU A 254 3.69 15.72 -22.86
N LYS A 255 2.85 16.47 -23.58
CA LYS A 255 2.63 17.90 -23.28
C LYS A 255 2.03 18.11 -21.89
N LYS A 256 1.14 17.23 -21.43
CA LYS A 256 0.63 17.25 -20.04
C LYS A 256 1.76 16.97 -19.05
N ALA A 257 2.65 16.02 -19.33
CA ALA A 257 3.80 15.72 -18.46
C ALA A 257 4.72 16.95 -18.33
N LEU A 258 4.99 17.65 -19.43
CA LEU A 258 5.81 18.87 -19.45
C LEU A 258 5.14 20.09 -18.81
N LYS A 259 3.80 20.09 -18.63
CA LYS A 259 3.13 21.10 -17.80
C LYS A 259 3.38 20.88 -16.30
N VAL A 260 3.57 19.63 -15.89
CA VAL A 260 3.93 19.28 -14.51
C VAL A 260 5.41 19.58 -14.25
N ASP A 261 6.28 19.18 -15.18
CA ASP A 261 7.71 19.44 -15.13
C ASP A 261 8.28 19.64 -16.53
N ALA A 262 8.57 20.90 -16.88
CA ALA A 262 9.08 21.29 -18.19
C ALA A 262 10.49 20.78 -18.48
N GLY A 263 11.25 20.38 -17.45
CA GLY A 263 12.60 19.83 -17.57
C GLY A 263 12.66 18.30 -17.56
N PHE A 264 11.51 17.61 -17.53
CA PHE A 264 11.49 16.14 -17.42
C PHE A 264 12.00 15.47 -18.70
N THR A 265 13.31 15.17 -18.73
CA THR A 265 14.02 14.60 -19.89
C THR A 265 13.30 13.45 -20.58
N PRO A 266 12.74 12.45 -19.86
CA PRO A 266 12.02 11.35 -20.51
C PRO A 266 10.84 11.80 -21.37
N ALA A 267 10.10 12.83 -20.96
CA ALA A 267 9.00 13.39 -21.75
C ALA A 267 9.53 14.26 -22.91
N VAL A 268 10.55 15.07 -22.65
CA VAL A 268 11.17 15.95 -23.66
C VAL A 268 11.76 15.14 -24.82
N SER A 269 12.52 14.07 -24.54
CA SER A 269 13.18 13.24 -25.56
C SER A 269 12.19 12.56 -26.50
N ARG A 270 11.08 12.03 -25.95
CA ARG A 270 9.99 11.43 -26.73
C ARG A 270 9.29 12.46 -27.60
N LEU A 271 9.01 13.65 -27.06
CA LEU A 271 8.36 14.72 -27.83
C LEU A 271 9.26 15.25 -28.95
N ILE A 272 10.56 15.38 -28.71
CA ILE A 272 11.55 15.71 -29.75
C ILE A 272 11.52 14.67 -30.86
N SER A 273 11.48 13.38 -30.51
CA SER A 273 11.46 12.28 -31.48
C SER A 273 10.24 12.38 -32.40
N TYR A 274 9.07 12.72 -31.87
CA TYR A 274 7.86 12.99 -32.68
C TYR A 274 8.01 14.22 -33.59
N GLU A 275 8.50 15.34 -33.07
CA GLU A 275 8.71 16.55 -33.90
C GLU A 275 9.74 16.29 -35.01
N LEU A 276 10.77 15.47 -34.77
CA LEU A 276 11.73 15.06 -35.79
C LEU A 276 11.12 14.11 -36.83
N LYS A 277 10.30 13.14 -36.40
CA LYS A 277 9.56 12.23 -37.29
C LYS A 277 8.67 13.00 -38.27
N HIS A 278 8.05 14.08 -37.83
CA HIS A 278 7.25 14.98 -38.67
C HIS A 278 8.07 16.05 -39.44
N GLY A 279 9.39 16.04 -39.34
CA GLY A 279 10.25 17.01 -40.03
C GLY A 279 10.23 18.42 -39.43
N HIS A 280 9.60 18.63 -38.27
CA HIS A 280 9.52 19.92 -37.58
C HIS A 280 10.82 20.27 -36.82
N LYS A 281 11.96 20.30 -37.51
CA LYS A 281 13.29 20.54 -36.94
C LYS A 281 13.37 21.81 -36.07
N ARG A 282 12.68 22.89 -36.46
CA ARG A 282 12.64 24.16 -35.69
C ARG A 282 11.95 23.99 -34.33
N ARG A 283 10.87 23.20 -34.25
CA ARG A 283 10.17 22.93 -32.99
C ARG A 283 11.00 22.03 -32.09
N ALA A 284 11.58 20.97 -32.65
CA ALA A 284 12.52 20.09 -31.95
C ALA A 284 13.70 20.87 -31.33
N LYS A 285 14.31 21.77 -32.11
CA LYS A 285 15.38 22.65 -31.62
C LYS A 285 14.92 23.48 -30.41
N LYS A 286 13.76 24.14 -30.50
CA LYS A 286 13.22 24.96 -29.42
C LYS A 286 12.90 24.15 -28.16
N LEU A 287 12.44 22.91 -28.31
CA LEU A 287 12.22 21.99 -27.18
C LEU A 287 13.53 21.68 -26.46
N ILE A 288 14.60 21.38 -27.20
CA ILE A 288 15.94 21.16 -26.62
C ILE A 288 16.42 22.41 -25.89
N GLU A 289 16.40 23.58 -26.54
CA GLU A 289 16.87 24.84 -25.95
C GLU A 289 16.13 25.17 -24.64
N ASN A 290 14.81 24.95 -24.58
CA ASN A 290 14.01 25.20 -23.39
C ASN A 290 14.32 24.19 -22.26
N ALA A 291 14.38 22.90 -22.59
CA ALA A 291 14.68 21.86 -21.61
C ALA A 291 16.11 21.99 -21.09
N TRP A 292 17.07 22.35 -21.95
CA TRP A 292 18.48 22.51 -21.60
C TRP A 292 18.73 23.63 -20.58
N LYS A 293 17.93 24.69 -20.63
CA LYS A 293 17.99 25.77 -19.62
C LYS A 293 17.60 25.29 -18.22
N LEU A 294 16.71 24.31 -18.13
CA LEU A 294 16.17 23.80 -16.87
C LEU A 294 16.92 22.58 -16.35
N THR A 295 17.16 21.61 -17.23
CA THR A 295 17.74 20.30 -16.90
C THR A 295 18.61 19.83 -18.06
N PRO A 296 19.87 20.30 -18.14
CA PRO A 296 20.84 19.75 -19.07
C PRO A 296 20.99 18.24 -18.89
N HIS A 297 21.02 17.50 -19.99
CA HIS A 297 21.10 16.04 -19.95
C HIS A 297 21.80 15.47 -21.20
N PRO A 298 22.66 14.45 -21.07
CA PRO A 298 23.38 13.86 -22.21
C PRO A 298 22.46 13.40 -23.36
N ASP A 299 21.28 12.88 -23.03
CA ASP A 299 20.32 12.44 -24.05
C ASP A 299 19.84 13.56 -24.96
N LEU A 300 19.79 14.82 -24.48
CA LEU A 300 19.43 15.97 -25.32
C LEU A 300 20.55 16.31 -26.31
N VAL A 301 21.82 16.03 -25.96
CA VAL A 301 22.97 16.22 -26.86
C VAL A 301 22.86 15.31 -28.08
N LYS A 302 22.40 14.06 -27.89
CA LYS A 302 22.17 13.11 -29.00
C LYS A 302 21.17 13.65 -30.02
N PHE A 303 20.12 14.34 -29.57
CA PHE A 303 19.16 14.99 -30.48
C PHE A 303 19.70 16.27 -31.09
N TRP A 304 20.51 17.03 -30.35
CA TRP A 304 21.16 18.23 -30.85
C TRP A 304 22.11 17.93 -32.02
N ASP A 305 22.86 16.84 -31.92
CA ASP A 305 23.73 16.33 -32.98
C ASP A 305 22.94 16.01 -34.27
N ARG A 306 21.84 15.24 -34.14
CA ARG A 306 20.95 14.92 -35.28
C ARG A 306 20.30 16.15 -35.94
N LEU A 307 20.19 17.26 -35.22
CA LEU A 307 19.63 18.52 -35.71
C LEU A 307 20.65 19.44 -36.38
N ALA A 308 21.93 19.09 -36.36
CA ALA A 308 22.98 19.90 -36.97
C ALA A 308 22.65 20.17 -38.46
N PRO A 309 22.69 21.43 -38.91
CA PRO A 309 22.53 21.74 -40.33
C PRO A 309 23.59 21.03 -41.18
N GLU A 310 23.24 20.56 -42.38
CA GLU A 310 24.19 19.85 -43.26
C GLU A 310 25.48 20.65 -43.54
N ASN A 311 25.35 21.97 -43.71
CA ASN A 311 26.48 22.87 -43.91
C ASN A 311 27.37 22.98 -42.68
N SER A 312 26.79 22.84 -41.48
CA SER A 312 27.54 22.80 -40.21
C SER A 312 28.20 21.46 -39.98
N ALA A 313 27.55 20.36 -40.36
CA ALA A 313 28.09 19.00 -40.21
C ALA A 313 29.35 18.74 -41.06
N ARG A 314 29.49 19.42 -42.22
CA ARG A 314 30.63 19.22 -43.14
C ARG A 314 31.84 20.11 -42.85
N LYS A 315 31.68 21.17 -42.06
CA LYS A 315 32.75 22.15 -41.79
C LYS A 315 33.08 22.13 -40.31
N THR A 316 34.31 21.74 -39.99
CA THR A 316 34.93 21.70 -38.66
C THR A 316 34.50 22.89 -37.77
N THR A 317 34.76 24.12 -38.22
CA THR A 317 34.44 25.33 -37.45
C THR A 317 32.94 25.59 -37.29
N ALA A 318 32.10 25.12 -38.21
CA ALA A 318 30.66 25.29 -38.15
C ALA A 318 29.99 24.23 -37.26
N ARG A 319 30.60 23.04 -37.14
CA ARG A 319 30.22 21.99 -36.20
C ARG A 319 30.48 22.47 -34.77
N LEU A 320 31.67 22.98 -34.47
CA LEU A 320 31.96 23.53 -33.13
C LEU A 320 31.00 24.67 -32.77
N LYS A 321 30.76 25.64 -33.67
CA LYS A 321 29.80 26.73 -33.48
C LYS A 321 28.37 26.26 -33.17
N TRP A 322 27.97 25.10 -33.68
CA TRP A 322 26.67 24.51 -33.36
C TRP A 322 26.59 24.06 -31.89
N TYR A 323 27.66 23.50 -31.34
CA TYR A 323 27.73 23.11 -29.93
C TYR A 323 27.96 24.32 -29.01
N GLU A 324 28.71 25.33 -29.44
CA GLU A 324 28.82 26.61 -28.73
C GLU A 324 27.45 27.27 -28.51
N ASN A 325 26.54 27.15 -29.47
CA ASN A 325 25.17 27.63 -29.31
C ASN A 325 24.44 26.90 -28.16
N LEU A 326 24.59 25.58 -28.07
CA LEU A 326 24.02 24.79 -26.97
C LEU A 326 24.64 25.19 -25.61
N VAL A 327 25.96 25.36 -25.56
CA VAL A 327 26.68 25.84 -24.37
C VAL A 327 26.20 27.23 -23.98
N ALA A 328 25.95 28.13 -24.93
CA ALA A 328 25.48 29.49 -24.64
C ALA A 328 24.11 29.52 -23.93
N HIS A 329 23.23 28.55 -24.17
CA HIS A 329 21.95 28.45 -23.45
C HIS A 329 22.12 28.08 -21.97
N ASN A 330 23.19 27.34 -21.62
CA ASN A 330 23.54 27.05 -20.23
C ASN A 330 25.05 26.80 -20.09
N PRO A 331 25.87 27.86 -19.86
CA PRO A 331 27.33 27.73 -19.80
C PRO A 331 27.84 26.90 -18.63
N LYS A 332 27.01 26.71 -17.59
CA LYS A 332 27.32 25.90 -16.41
C LYS A 332 26.96 24.42 -16.60
N ALA A 333 26.40 24.04 -17.75
CA ALA A 333 26.07 22.65 -18.06
C ALA A 333 27.34 21.87 -18.47
N VAL A 334 27.80 20.98 -17.61
CA VAL A 334 28.97 20.11 -17.84
C VAL A 334 28.79 19.27 -19.11
N ASP A 335 27.58 18.73 -19.34
CA ASP A 335 27.26 17.97 -20.55
C ASP A 335 27.46 18.77 -21.84
N GLY A 336 27.19 20.08 -21.81
CA GLY A 336 27.39 20.96 -22.96
C GLY A 336 28.88 21.22 -23.21
N GLN A 337 29.63 21.47 -22.14
CA GLN A 337 31.08 21.66 -22.21
C GLN A 337 31.77 20.41 -22.77
N LEU A 338 31.39 19.22 -22.28
CA LEU A 338 31.96 17.96 -22.76
C LEU A 338 31.54 17.64 -24.20
N ALA A 339 30.32 17.99 -24.61
CA ALA A 339 29.90 17.82 -26.00
C ALA A 339 30.70 18.72 -26.96
N ALA A 340 30.92 19.99 -26.59
CA ALA A 340 31.76 20.89 -27.36
C ALA A 340 33.24 20.44 -27.38
N ALA A 341 33.75 19.96 -26.25
CA ALA A 341 35.10 19.38 -26.15
C ALA A 341 35.29 18.17 -27.06
N GLN A 342 34.35 17.20 -27.04
CA GLN A 342 34.42 16.02 -27.91
C GLN A 342 34.46 16.43 -29.38
N VAL A 343 33.58 17.35 -29.79
CA VAL A 343 33.55 17.83 -31.18
C VAL A 343 34.87 18.50 -31.55
N ALA A 344 35.43 19.33 -30.66
CA ALA A 344 36.72 19.96 -30.89
C ALA A 344 37.87 18.93 -30.97
N ILE A 345 37.83 17.85 -30.19
CA ILE A 345 38.79 16.73 -30.27
C ILE A 345 38.68 16.01 -31.61
N ASP A 346 37.47 15.61 -32.01
CA ASP A 346 37.18 14.92 -33.27
C ASP A 346 37.68 15.74 -34.48
N ASP A 347 37.60 17.06 -34.37
CA ASP A 347 37.91 18.04 -35.40
C ASP A 347 39.37 18.56 -35.36
N GLY A 348 40.19 18.09 -34.40
CA GLY A 348 41.59 18.50 -34.24
C GLY A 348 41.81 19.91 -33.70
N LEU A 349 40.80 20.51 -33.08
CA LEU A 349 40.81 21.84 -32.47
C LEU A 349 41.28 21.76 -31.01
N TRP A 350 42.57 21.47 -30.83
CA TRP A 350 43.13 21.10 -29.53
C TRP A 350 43.02 22.21 -28.46
N ASN A 351 43.21 23.48 -28.84
CA ASN A 351 43.17 24.60 -27.89
C ASN A 351 41.76 24.83 -27.37
N GLU A 352 40.78 24.77 -28.27
CA GLU A 352 39.36 24.87 -27.98
C GLU A 352 38.91 23.71 -27.09
N ALA A 353 39.31 22.47 -27.42
CA ALA A 353 39.05 21.29 -26.61
C ALA A 353 39.58 21.46 -25.18
N ARG A 354 40.84 21.92 -25.02
CA ARG A 354 41.45 22.22 -23.71
C ARG A 354 40.66 23.26 -22.93
N ALA A 355 40.16 24.30 -23.60
CA ALA A 355 39.36 25.35 -22.96
C ALA A 355 38.03 24.82 -22.41
N TYR A 356 37.28 24.05 -23.20
CA TYR A 356 36.02 23.45 -22.74
C TYR A 356 36.23 22.39 -21.66
N LEU A 357 37.27 21.57 -21.77
CA LEU A 357 37.60 20.58 -20.74
C LEU A 357 38.01 21.22 -19.43
N SER A 358 38.80 22.31 -19.46
CA SER A 358 39.13 23.07 -18.25
C SER A 358 37.88 23.67 -17.60
N MET A 359 36.94 24.16 -18.40
CA MET A 359 35.66 24.64 -17.87
C MET A 359 34.82 23.50 -17.27
N ALA A 360 34.73 22.36 -17.96
CA ALA A 360 34.02 21.17 -17.48
C ALA A 360 34.60 20.66 -16.16
N GLU A 361 35.92 20.59 -16.04
CA GLU A 361 36.65 20.20 -14.83
C GLU A 361 36.39 21.15 -13.66
N LYS A 362 36.38 22.46 -13.92
CA LYS A 362 36.04 23.48 -12.90
C LYS A 362 34.60 23.37 -12.41
N LEU A 363 33.67 23.00 -13.29
CA LEU A 363 32.25 22.86 -12.95
C LEU A 363 31.97 21.56 -12.18
N GLU A 364 32.48 20.43 -12.68
CA GLU A 364 32.26 19.11 -12.09
C GLU A 364 33.45 18.18 -12.41
N PRO A 365 34.44 18.04 -11.50
CA PRO A 365 35.54 17.11 -11.69
C PRO A 365 35.00 15.68 -11.61
N SER A 366 34.82 15.04 -12.76
CA SER A 366 34.22 13.72 -12.87
C SER A 366 35.07 12.79 -13.71
N ARG A 367 34.86 11.49 -13.51
CA ARG A 367 35.51 10.43 -14.31
C ARG A 367 35.36 10.66 -15.81
N ARG A 368 34.19 11.16 -16.25
CA ARG A 368 33.94 11.42 -17.66
C ARG A 368 34.79 12.57 -18.20
N VAL A 369 35.00 13.63 -17.41
CA VAL A 369 35.86 14.76 -17.79
C VAL A 369 37.31 14.31 -17.94
N TYR A 370 37.86 13.60 -16.95
CA TYR A 370 39.25 13.17 -17.00
C TYR A 370 39.54 12.11 -18.06
N ARG A 371 38.55 11.26 -18.40
CA ARG A 371 38.69 10.35 -19.55
C ARG A 371 38.79 11.13 -20.86
N LEU A 372 38.04 12.21 -21.01
CA LEU A 372 38.10 13.04 -22.21
C LEU A 372 39.38 13.89 -22.26
N TRP A 373 39.93 14.29 -21.12
CA TRP A 373 41.30 14.83 -21.03
C TRP A 373 42.36 13.83 -21.49
N ALA A 374 42.26 12.56 -21.08
CA ALA A 374 43.17 11.50 -21.51
C ALA A 374 43.11 11.29 -23.04
N GLU A 375 41.90 11.23 -23.61
CA GLU A 375 41.67 11.11 -25.05
C GLU A 375 42.26 12.30 -25.83
N LEU A 376 42.09 13.52 -25.33
CA LEU A 376 42.71 14.71 -25.91
C LEU A 376 44.25 14.62 -25.93
N GLU A 377 44.89 14.18 -24.84
CA GLU A 377 46.35 14.06 -24.79
C GLU A 377 46.87 12.96 -25.71
N GLU A 378 46.16 11.82 -25.76
CA GLU A 378 46.49 10.71 -26.66
C GLU A 378 46.51 11.17 -28.13
N LEU A 379 45.52 11.95 -28.54
CA LEU A 379 45.38 12.43 -29.92
C LEU A 379 46.28 13.63 -30.25
N SER A 380 46.48 14.57 -29.31
CA SER A 380 47.19 15.83 -29.57
C SER A 380 48.70 15.75 -29.33
N THR A 381 49.15 15.15 -28.22
CA THR A 381 50.56 15.11 -27.83
C THR A 381 51.19 13.73 -27.96
N ARG A 382 50.38 12.65 -27.99
CA ARG A 382 50.84 11.25 -27.97
C ARG A 382 51.79 10.96 -26.80
N ASN A 383 51.58 11.64 -25.68
CA ASN A 383 52.36 11.46 -24.47
C ASN A 383 51.69 10.46 -23.53
N ASP A 384 52.17 9.22 -23.57
CA ASP A 384 51.63 8.13 -22.75
C ASP A 384 51.67 8.44 -21.25
N GLU A 385 52.67 9.16 -20.75
CA GLU A 385 52.75 9.52 -19.34
C GLU A 385 51.61 10.46 -18.92
N ALA A 386 51.31 11.46 -19.75
CA ALA A 386 50.21 12.39 -19.53
C ALA A 386 48.84 11.69 -19.60
N VAL A 387 48.67 10.79 -20.58
CA VAL A 387 47.45 9.96 -20.71
C VAL A 387 47.25 9.12 -19.44
N GLN A 388 48.29 8.43 -18.97
CA GLN A 388 48.22 7.62 -17.75
C GLN A 388 47.96 8.47 -16.50
N ALA A 389 48.51 9.68 -16.41
CA ALA A 389 48.22 10.60 -15.32
C ALA A 389 46.72 10.96 -15.28
N TRP A 390 46.12 11.30 -16.42
CA TRP A 390 44.69 11.59 -16.50
C TRP A 390 43.81 10.37 -16.23
N LEU A 391 44.19 9.18 -16.69
CA LEU A 391 43.46 7.95 -16.39
C LEU A 391 43.50 7.61 -14.89
N ARG A 392 44.62 7.86 -14.18
CA ARG A 392 44.68 7.73 -12.72
C ARG A 392 43.74 8.72 -12.02
N GLN A 393 43.68 9.97 -12.50
CA GLN A 393 42.70 10.94 -11.99
C GLN A 393 41.26 10.48 -12.24
N ALA A 394 40.97 9.94 -13.42
CA ALA A 394 39.64 9.40 -13.75
C ALA A 394 39.22 8.22 -12.86
N ALA A 395 40.17 7.38 -12.46
CA ALA A 395 39.90 6.26 -11.55
C ALA A 395 39.46 6.75 -10.16
N ASN A 396 40.08 7.81 -9.65
CA ASN A 396 39.80 8.40 -8.34
C ASN A 396 38.64 9.40 -8.33
N ALA A 397 38.23 9.90 -9.49
CA ALA A 397 37.16 10.88 -9.61
C ALA A 397 35.75 10.31 -9.45
N GLN A 398 34.80 11.18 -9.10
CA GLN A 398 33.39 10.84 -8.97
C GLN A 398 32.84 10.29 -10.31
N PRO A 399 32.09 9.18 -10.31
CA PRO A 399 31.43 8.70 -11.53
C PRO A 399 30.44 9.75 -12.06
N SER A 400 30.17 9.75 -13.36
CA SER A 400 29.09 10.57 -13.92
C SER A 400 27.72 10.06 -13.47
N LYS A 401 26.72 10.94 -13.46
CA LYS A 401 25.31 10.54 -13.28
C LYS A 401 24.88 9.48 -14.29
N LYS A 402 24.00 8.60 -13.86
CA LYS A 402 23.36 7.56 -14.67
C LYS A 402 21.89 7.44 -14.26
N TRP A 403 21.09 6.86 -15.13
CA TRP A 403 19.78 6.35 -14.72
C TRP A 403 20.02 5.19 -13.76
N LEU A 404 19.54 5.30 -12.53
CA LEU A 404 19.69 4.26 -11.53
C LEU A 404 18.39 4.04 -10.77
N CYS A 405 18.14 2.81 -10.34
CA CYS A 405 17.03 2.52 -9.44
C CYS A 405 17.40 2.91 -8.00
N MET A 406 16.61 3.78 -7.38
CA MET A 406 16.84 4.21 -5.99
C MET A 406 16.70 3.08 -4.95
N LEU A 407 16.08 1.94 -5.29
CA LEU A 407 15.93 0.80 -4.38
C LEU A 407 17.09 -0.19 -4.50
N THR A 408 17.53 -0.49 -5.73
CA THR A 408 18.50 -1.56 -6.00
C THR A 408 19.87 -1.04 -6.45
N HIS A 409 20.02 0.27 -6.67
CA HIS A 409 21.20 0.94 -7.23
C HIS A 409 21.65 0.40 -8.60
N ARG A 410 20.83 -0.44 -9.25
CA ARG A 410 21.06 -0.92 -10.62
C ARG A 410 21.02 0.25 -11.58
N THR A 411 21.97 0.30 -12.51
CA THR A 411 22.04 1.34 -13.56
C THR A 411 21.36 0.90 -14.85
N TYR A 412 20.83 1.87 -15.59
CA TYR A 412 20.10 1.72 -16.85
C TYR A 412 20.67 2.69 -17.89
N ASN A 413 20.50 2.34 -19.17
CA ASN A 413 20.90 3.22 -20.28
C ASN A 413 19.84 4.30 -20.54
N ASP A 414 18.57 3.95 -20.38
CA ASP A 414 17.42 4.81 -20.62
C ASP A 414 16.46 4.79 -19.43
N TRP A 415 15.63 5.84 -19.33
CA TRP A 415 14.59 5.89 -18.32
C TRP A 415 13.40 5.01 -18.69
N HIS A 416 12.96 4.22 -17.71
CA HIS A 416 11.72 3.44 -17.77
C HIS A 416 10.88 3.70 -16.52
N ILE A 417 9.55 3.60 -16.66
CA ILE A 417 8.65 3.74 -15.52
C ILE A 417 8.74 2.55 -14.55
N LEU A 418 9.03 1.35 -15.05
CA LEU A 418 9.25 0.14 -14.24
C LEU A 418 10.73 -0.26 -14.29
N ALA A 419 11.30 -0.52 -13.11
CA ALA A 419 12.68 -0.97 -12.99
C ALA A 419 12.79 -2.50 -13.15
N SER A 420 13.26 -2.98 -14.30
CA SER A 420 13.46 -4.42 -14.57
C SER A 420 14.70 -4.98 -13.83
N PRO A 421 14.66 -6.20 -13.26
CA PRO A 421 13.59 -7.21 -13.33
C PRO A 421 12.56 -7.14 -12.19
N HIS A 422 12.79 -6.34 -11.16
CA HIS A 422 11.93 -6.32 -9.96
C HIS A 422 10.62 -5.54 -10.14
N ASN A 423 10.45 -4.84 -11.27
CA ASN A 423 9.26 -4.09 -11.69
C ASN A 423 8.77 -3.05 -10.68
N SER A 424 9.68 -2.42 -9.93
CA SER A 424 9.29 -1.34 -9.01
C SER A 424 8.95 -0.07 -9.79
N PHE A 425 7.80 0.50 -9.48
CA PHE A 425 7.23 1.67 -10.14
C PHE A 425 7.96 2.98 -9.79
N ASN A 426 8.29 3.76 -10.80
CA ASN A 426 8.85 5.11 -10.76
C ASN A 426 10.12 5.29 -9.89
N THR A 427 10.93 4.24 -9.82
CA THR A 427 12.15 4.20 -9.00
C THR A 427 13.42 4.60 -9.74
N ILE A 428 13.39 4.73 -11.06
CA ILE A 428 14.56 5.12 -11.86
C ILE A 428 14.71 6.65 -11.84
N ILE A 429 15.86 7.11 -11.35
CA ILE A 429 16.24 8.52 -11.21
C ILE A 429 17.59 8.80 -11.88
N TRP A 430 17.86 10.06 -12.22
CA TRP A 430 19.14 10.49 -12.78
C TRP A 430 20.06 10.99 -11.65
N ASP A 431 20.96 10.15 -11.17
CA ASP A 431 21.82 10.46 -10.02
C ASP A 431 23.19 9.72 -10.07
N TYR A 432 24.05 9.97 -9.09
CA TYR A 432 25.38 9.41 -8.98
C TYR A 432 25.37 7.98 -8.40
N PRO A 433 26.04 7.00 -9.04
CA PRO A 433 26.08 5.60 -8.59
C PRO A 433 26.66 5.33 -7.19
N ASN A 434 27.46 6.25 -6.63
CA ASN A 434 28.21 6.06 -5.37
C ASN A 434 27.74 7.00 -4.24
N ARG A 435 26.63 7.72 -4.43
CA ARG A 435 26.04 8.51 -3.34
C ARG A 435 25.20 7.56 -2.50
N ASP A 436 25.25 7.62 -1.18
CA ASP A 436 24.26 6.90 -0.37
C ASP A 436 22.88 7.56 -0.56
N ILE A 437 22.13 7.04 -1.53
CA ILE A 437 20.85 7.61 -1.99
C ILE A 437 19.78 7.42 -0.91
N LEU A 438 19.89 6.35 -0.13
CA LEU A 438 18.94 6.01 0.93
C LEU A 438 19.02 6.98 2.11
N THR A 439 20.19 7.46 2.49
CA THR A 439 20.31 8.43 3.59
C THR A 439 19.79 9.79 3.16
N ASP A 440 20.12 10.31 1.98
CA ASP A 440 19.68 11.66 1.59
C ASP A 440 18.18 11.74 1.25
N HIS A 441 17.58 10.74 0.58
CA HIS A 441 16.13 10.77 0.31
C HIS A 441 15.31 10.55 1.59
N VAL A 442 15.75 9.66 2.49
CA VAL A 442 15.10 9.45 3.80
C VAL A 442 15.37 10.63 4.74
N ILE A 443 16.52 11.30 4.68
CA ILE A 443 16.82 12.51 5.49
C ILE A 443 16.06 13.73 4.95
N GLU A 444 15.93 13.89 3.64
CA GLU A 444 15.20 15.00 3.03
C GLU A 444 13.67 14.83 3.16
N GLN A 445 13.18 13.58 3.14
CA GLN A 445 11.80 13.25 3.51
C GLN A 445 11.57 13.35 5.03
N SER A 446 12.42 12.78 5.88
CA SER A 446 12.22 12.85 7.35
C SER A 446 12.38 14.25 7.94
N LYS A 447 13.24 15.12 7.38
CA LYS A 447 13.29 16.55 7.73
C LYS A 447 12.00 17.30 7.39
N LYS A 448 11.20 16.79 6.45
CA LYS A 448 9.90 17.38 6.07
C LYS A 448 8.70 16.66 6.71
N GLU A 449 8.84 15.39 7.10
CA GLU A 449 7.71 14.52 7.43
C GLU A 449 7.57 14.19 8.92
N GLY A 450 8.55 14.53 9.77
CA GLY A 450 8.54 14.03 11.16
C GLY A 450 8.62 12.50 11.19
N PRO A 451 8.69 11.87 12.38
CA PRO A 451 8.88 10.43 12.46
C PRO A 451 7.65 9.68 11.91
N GLN A 452 7.83 8.95 10.81
CA GLN A 452 6.84 7.98 10.31
C GLN A 452 7.03 6.64 11.01
N ASP A 453 5.91 6.11 11.50
CA ASP A 453 5.83 4.88 12.29
C ASP A 453 6.20 3.64 11.43
N PRO A 454 7.19 2.81 11.80
CA PRO A 454 7.68 1.69 10.99
C PRO A 454 6.68 0.53 10.81
N LEU A 455 5.51 0.58 11.46
CA LEU A 455 4.58 -0.54 11.56
C LEU A 455 3.70 -0.80 10.33
N LEU A 456 3.89 -0.08 9.21
CA LEU A 456 3.13 -0.29 7.97
C LEU A 456 3.75 -1.30 6.98
N ASN A 457 4.96 -1.83 7.24
CA ASN A 457 5.64 -2.81 6.38
C ASN A 457 5.65 -4.25 6.93
N SER A 458 4.95 -4.51 8.01
CA SER A 458 4.68 -5.87 8.48
C SER A 458 3.21 -5.94 8.85
N PHE A 459 2.37 -6.53 8.01
CA PHE A 459 1.21 -7.37 8.35
C PHE A 459 0.46 -7.85 7.11
#